data_AF-B7K4P0-F1
#
_entry.id   AF-B7K4P0-F1
#
_cell.length_a   1.000
_cell.length_b   1.000
_cell.length_c   1.000
_cell.angle_alpha   90.00
_cell.angle_beta   90.00
_cell.angle_gamma   90.00
#
_symmetry.space_group_name_H-M   'P 1'
#
loop_
_entity.id
_entity.type
_entity.pdbx_description
1 polymer ?
#
loop_
_entity_poly.entity_id
_entity_poly.type
_entity_poly.pdbx_seq_one_letter_code
_entity_poly.pdbx_strand_id
1 'polypeptide(L)'
;MINLSRFSSMFLIPILMIVSSCSQPSTNQVEDSANKPSDTPEVATEDPEKLDVDYLTTLALMKGHLMVAQELIQAGKPEEAEPHIGHPVEELYGDIEEQLVTRKITNFKSILNQFHDLVKTAPKSDKIKTEYNSSMTAIDQAIAAIPETKRQSPEFILQVINRLLETAKAEYQAAVAKGKIVELIEYQDSRGFVMFGEQLYQLIAPMMSQNHPEKHQIITTTLTELKTAWPSVNAPKSLVMTPEKVSELVTKIKENSQL
;
A
#
# COMPACT_ATOMS: atom_id res chain seq x y z
N MET A 1 6.31 -39.30 10.53
CA MET A 1 6.06 -39.95 9.23
C MET A 1 4.56 -39.96 9.01
N ILE A 2 4.03 -39.05 8.19
CA ILE A 2 2.61 -38.99 7.83
C ILE A 2 2.56 -39.12 6.31
N ASN A 3 1.71 -40.05 5.87
CA ASN A 3 1.67 -40.62 4.54
C ASN A 3 0.81 -39.77 3.59
N LEU A 4 1.31 -39.55 2.38
CA LEU A 4 0.61 -38.88 1.28
C LEU A 4 -0.53 -39.76 0.75
N SER A 5 -1.66 -39.13 0.38
CA SER A 5 -2.54 -39.67 -0.65
C SER A 5 -3.05 -38.53 -1.53
N ARG A 6 -2.57 -38.55 -2.78
CA ARG A 6 -2.97 -37.69 -3.90
C ARG A 6 -4.14 -38.35 -4.61
N PHE A 7 -5.21 -37.59 -4.87
CA PHE A 7 -6.21 -37.99 -5.86
C PHE A 7 -5.84 -37.41 -7.22
N SER A 8 -5.60 -38.30 -8.16
CA SER A 8 -5.41 -38.05 -9.58
C SER A 8 -6.67 -38.49 -10.30
N SER A 9 -7.21 -37.69 -11.21
CA SER A 9 -8.17 -38.17 -12.21
C SER A 9 -7.87 -37.51 -13.55
N MET A 10 -7.15 -38.26 -14.38
CA MET A 10 -7.02 -38.05 -15.82
C MET A 10 -8.37 -38.27 -16.50
N PHE A 11 -8.69 -37.45 -17.50
CA PHE A 11 -9.52 -37.87 -18.63
C PHE A 11 -8.82 -37.46 -19.93
N LEU A 12 -8.71 -38.44 -20.84
CA LEU A 12 -8.00 -38.36 -22.11
C LEU A 12 -8.85 -37.71 -23.23
N ILE A 13 -8.14 -36.93 -24.04
CA ILE A 13 -8.34 -36.38 -25.41
C ILE A 13 -8.60 -37.56 -26.40
N PRO A 14 -9.35 -37.46 -27.54
CA PRO A 14 -9.00 -36.57 -28.67
C PRO A 14 -10.14 -36.11 -29.63
N ILE A 15 -9.81 -35.15 -30.52
CA ILE A 15 -9.84 -35.34 -31.99
C ILE A 15 -9.25 -34.10 -32.68
N LEU A 16 -8.23 -34.36 -33.49
CA LEU A 16 -7.56 -33.47 -34.42
C LEU A 16 -8.19 -33.65 -35.81
N MET A 17 -8.57 -32.57 -36.48
CA MET A 17 -8.87 -32.55 -37.91
C MET A 17 -8.16 -31.35 -38.53
N ILE A 18 -7.10 -31.64 -39.28
CA ILE A 18 -6.44 -30.70 -40.19
C ILE A 18 -6.96 -31.03 -41.59
N VAL A 19 -7.45 -30.03 -42.32
CA VAL A 19 -7.48 -30.06 -43.78
C VAL A 19 -6.88 -28.78 -44.31
N SER A 20 -5.84 -28.97 -45.12
CA SER A 20 -5.12 -27.97 -45.91
C SER A 20 -5.79 -27.87 -47.28
N SER A 21 -5.92 -26.67 -47.86
CA SER A 21 -5.92 -26.53 -49.32
C SER A 21 -5.61 -25.10 -49.79
N CYS A 22 -4.78 -25.02 -50.82
CA CYS A 22 -4.28 -23.82 -51.48
C CYS A 22 -5.18 -23.35 -52.64
N SER A 23 -5.26 -22.02 -52.78
CA SER A 23 -5.15 -21.19 -53.99
C SER A 23 -6.10 -21.29 -55.21
N GLN A 24 -6.59 -20.09 -55.60
CA GLN A 24 -6.66 -19.43 -56.95
C GLN A 24 -8.08 -18.91 -57.35
N PRO A 25 -8.22 -17.97 -58.32
CA PRO A 25 -7.69 -16.60 -58.44
C PRO A 25 -8.81 -15.58 -58.85
N SER A 26 -8.42 -14.36 -59.24
CA SER A 26 -9.24 -13.30 -59.90
C SER A 26 -9.93 -12.33 -58.91
N THR A 27 -9.96 -11.00 -59.04
CA THR A 27 -9.66 -10.06 -60.14
C THR A 27 -9.53 -8.65 -59.53
N ASN A 28 -8.74 -7.77 -60.14
CA ASN A 28 -8.66 -6.34 -59.81
C ASN A 28 -10.03 -5.64 -59.89
N GLN A 29 -10.40 -4.94 -58.82
CA GLN A 29 -11.22 -3.74 -58.86
C GLN A 29 -10.62 -2.74 -57.86
N VAL A 30 -10.34 -1.56 -58.38
CA VAL A 30 -9.79 -0.39 -57.69
C VAL A 30 -10.95 0.29 -56.97
N GLU A 31 -10.92 0.39 -55.65
CA GLU A 31 -11.76 1.33 -54.91
C GLU A 31 -10.91 2.17 -53.94
N ASP A 32 -10.76 3.41 -54.39
CA ASP A 32 -10.63 4.67 -53.66
C ASP A 32 -10.17 4.66 -52.20
N SER A 33 -8.92 5.08 -52.01
CA SER A 33 -8.40 5.56 -50.74
C SER A 33 -8.99 6.92 -50.42
N ALA A 34 -9.98 6.98 -49.52
CA ALA A 34 -10.20 8.16 -48.70
C ALA A 34 -11.02 7.84 -47.44
N ASN A 35 -10.42 8.21 -46.29
CA ASN A 35 -11.09 8.48 -45.02
C ASN A 35 -11.45 7.28 -44.12
N LYS A 36 -10.43 6.71 -43.46
CA LYS A 36 -10.60 6.00 -42.19
C LYS A 36 -10.23 6.96 -41.04
N PRO A 37 -11.11 7.25 -40.08
CA PRO A 37 -10.71 7.94 -38.86
C PRO A 37 -9.67 7.08 -38.14
N SER A 38 -8.55 7.70 -37.79
CA SER A 38 -7.57 7.10 -36.88
C SER A 38 -8.23 6.97 -35.51
N ASP A 39 -8.74 5.79 -35.18
CA ASP A 39 -8.95 5.38 -33.79
C ASP A 39 -7.58 5.18 -33.16
N THR A 40 -6.88 6.30 -32.93
CA THR A 40 -5.85 6.35 -31.91
C THR A 40 -6.60 6.29 -30.59
N PRO A 41 -6.35 5.32 -29.70
CA PRO A 41 -6.86 5.42 -28.35
C PRO A 41 -6.29 6.72 -27.79
N GLU A 42 -7.15 7.68 -27.50
CA GLU A 42 -6.79 8.84 -26.69
C GLU A 42 -6.28 8.26 -25.37
N VAL A 43 -4.96 8.25 -25.21
CA VAL A 43 -4.32 7.89 -23.94
C VAL A 43 -4.83 8.92 -22.97
N ALA A 44 -5.80 8.53 -22.14
CA ALA A 44 -6.32 9.37 -21.08
C ALA A 44 -5.11 9.77 -20.23
N THR A 45 -4.73 11.05 -20.31
CA THR A 45 -3.69 11.59 -19.46
C THR A 45 -4.19 11.49 -18.04
N GLU A 46 -3.60 10.60 -17.23
CA GLU A 46 -3.99 10.48 -15.84
C GLU A 46 -3.83 11.84 -15.12
N ASP A 47 -4.79 12.16 -14.27
CA ASP A 47 -4.78 13.39 -13.48
C ASP A 47 -3.47 13.47 -12.66
N PRO A 48 -2.62 14.49 -12.87
CA PRO A 48 -1.36 14.64 -12.15
C PRO A 48 -1.50 14.68 -10.63
N GLU A 49 -2.63 15.18 -10.10
CA GLU A 49 -2.89 15.16 -8.67
C GLU A 49 -3.17 13.73 -8.17
N LYS A 50 -3.99 12.97 -8.90
CA LYS A 50 -4.24 11.57 -8.59
C LYS A 50 -2.95 10.75 -8.57
N LEU A 51 -2.06 10.97 -9.53
CA LEU A 51 -0.74 10.31 -9.58
C LEU A 51 0.13 10.65 -8.35
N ASP A 52 0.15 11.92 -7.93
CA ASP A 52 0.88 12.33 -6.72
C ASP A 52 0.28 11.70 -5.46
N VAL A 53 -1.06 11.62 -5.36
CA VAL A 53 -1.76 10.99 -4.23
C VAL A 53 -1.50 9.50 -4.18
N ASP A 54 -1.61 8.79 -5.31
CA ASP A 54 -1.33 7.35 -5.38
C ASP A 54 0.13 7.06 -5.01
N TYR A 55 1.08 7.82 -5.58
CA TYR A 55 2.50 7.71 -5.28
C TYR A 55 2.82 7.95 -3.80
N LEU A 56 2.29 9.01 -3.18
CA LEU A 56 2.51 9.26 -1.75
C LEU A 56 1.83 8.21 -0.87
N THR A 57 0.65 7.72 -1.26
CA THR A 57 -0.06 6.67 -0.53
C THR A 57 0.78 5.40 -0.46
N THR A 58 1.35 4.96 -1.58
CA THR A 58 2.20 3.76 -1.60
C THR A 58 3.45 3.94 -0.73
N LEU A 59 4.12 5.09 -0.81
CA LEU A 59 5.28 5.39 0.05
C LEU A 59 4.90 5.48 1.54
N ALA A 60 3.70 5.96 1.85
CA ALA A 60 3.16 6.03 3.21
C ALA A 60 2.85 4.63 3.77
N LEU A 61 2.29 3.73 2.95
CA LEU A 61 2.11 2.32 3.31
C LEU A 61 3.45 1.65 3.61
N MET A 62 4.47 1.85 2.76
CA MET A 62 5.82 1.34 3.01
C MET A 62 6.37 1.80 4.36
N LYS A 63 6.22 3.09 4.70
CA LYS A 63 6.63 3.60 6.02
C LYS A 63 5.87 2.96 7.17
N GLY A 64 4.56 2.81 7.04
CA GLY A 64 3.73 2.14 8.05
C GLY A 64 4.23 0.74 8.36
N HIS A 65 4.54 -0.06 7.33
CA HIS A 65 5.12 -1.38 7.52
C HIS A 65 6.50 -1.34 8.18
N LEU A 66 7.42 -0.49 7.71
CA LEU A 66 8.78 -0.44 8.29
C LEU A 66 8.77 0.04 9.76
N MET A 67 7.86 0.94 10.13
CA MET A 67 7.66 1.33 11.53
C MET A 67 7.26 0.14 12.41
N VAL A 68 6.35 -0.70 11.93
CA VAL A 68 5.92 -1.94 12.61
C VAL A 68 7.07 -2.93 12.71
N ALA A 69 7.82 -3.14 11.63
CA ALA A 69 9.01 -3.98 11.63
C ALA A 69 10.03 -3.50 12.68
N GLN A 70 10.25 -2.19 12.79
CA GLN A 70 11.12 -1.62 13.81
C GLN A 70 10.62 -1.89 15.24
N GLU A 71 9.32 -1.70 15.51
CA GLU A 71 8.73 -2.01 16.82
C GLU A 71 8.93 -3.50 17.18
N LEU A 72 8.73 -4.41 16.22
CA LEU A 72 8.90 -5.85 16.42
C LEU A 72 10.35 -6.25 16.65
N ILE A 73 11.29 -5.71 15.88
CA ILE A 73 12.73 -5.92 16.10
C ILE A 73 13.14 -5.45 17.49
N GLN A 74 12.68 -4.27 17.92
CA GLN A 74 12.95 -3.75 19.26
C GLN A 74 12.32 -4.60 20.36
N ALA A 75 11.18 -5.26 20.08
CA ALA A 75 10.55 -6.23 20.95
C ALA A 75 11.22 -7.63 20.92
N GLY A 76 12.31 -7.82 20.18
CA GLY A 76 13.00 -9.09 20.05
C GLY A 76 12.27 -10.12 19.18
N LYS A 77 11.42 -9.67 18.25
CA LYS A 77 10.57 -10.48 17.37
C LYS A 77 10.90 -10.27 15.88
N PRO A 78 12.14 -10.53 15.44
CA PRO A 78 12.54 -10.32 14.06
C PRO A 78 11.80 -11.24 13.06
N GLU A 79 11.35 -12.42 13.49
CA GLU A 79 10.55 -13.32 12.66
C GLU A 79 9.17 -12.73 12.33
N GLU A 80 8.54 -12.03 13.28
CA GLU A 80 7.29 -11.30 13.03
C GLU A 80 7.55 -10.02 12.22
N ALA A 81 8.74 -9.41 12.34
CA ALA A 81 9.11 -8.21 11.58
C ALA A 81 9.34 -8.47 10.08
N GLU A 82 9.83 -9.66 9.73
CA GLU A 82 10.22 -10.04 8.36
C GLU A 82 9.12 -9.82 7.31
N PRO A 83 7.87 -10.29 7.48
CA PRO A 83 6.81 -10.07 6.49
C PRO A 83 6.51 -8.59 6.26
N HIS A 84 6.54 -7.75 7.30
CA HIS A 84 6.35 -6.31 7.16
C HIS A 84 7.46 -5.63 6.37
N ILE A 85 8.68 -6.18 6.34
CA ILE A 85 9.74 -5.65 5.46
C ILE A 85 9.54 -6.16 4.03
N GLY A 86 8.97 -7.37 3.89
CA GLY A 86 8.62 -7.99 2.62
C GLY A 86 7.51 -7.26 1.85
N HIS A 87 6.39 -6.88 2.51
CA HIS A 87 5.24 -6.23 1.84
C HIS A 87 5.63 -4.99 1.00
N PRO A 88 6.46 -4.04 1.51
CA PRO A 88 7.02 -2.95 0.70
C PRO A 88 7.69 -3.39 -0.60
N VAL A 89 8.40 -4.50 -0.60
CA VAL A 89 9.19 -4.99 -1.75
C VAL A 89 8.33 -5.78 -2.72
N GLU A 90 7.54 -6.71 -2.18
CA GLU A 90 6.85 -7.75 -2.94
C GLU A 90 5.53 -7.25 -3.52
N GLU A 91 4.87 -6.32 -2.83
CA GLU A 91 3.51 -5.90 -3.15
C GLU A 91 3.45 -4.43 -3.58
N LEU A 92 4.16 -3.55 -2.87
CA LEU A 92 4.00 -2.10 -3.04
C LEU A 92 5.00 -1.47 -4.01
N TYR A 93 6.20 -2.04 -4.15
CA TYR A 93 7.26 -1.37 -4.92
C TYR A 93 6.92 -1.21 -6.40
N GLY A 94 6.21 -2.18 -6.99
CA GLY A 94 5.80 -2.15 -8.39
C GLY A 94 4.96 -0.91 -8.74
N ASP A 95 4.12 -0.44 -7.81
CA ASP A 95 3.21 0.68 -8.03
C ASP A 95 3.92 2.04 -8.14
N ILE A 96 5.20 2.13 -7.72
CA ILE A 96 5.97 3.37 -7.77
C ILE A 96 7.11 3.35 -8.78
N GLU A 97 7.42 2.22 -9.44
CA GLU A 97 8.62 2.09 -10.29
C GLU A 97 8.64 3.13 -11.42
N GLU A 98 7.52 3.27 -12.15
CA GLU A 98 7.40 4.26 -13.23
C GLU A 98 7.46 5.71 -12.72
N GLN A 99 6.85 5.95 -11.55
CA GLN A 99 6.85 7.28 -10.93
C GLN A 99 8.25 7.68 -10.46
N LEU A 100 9.07 6.76 -9.96
CA LEU A 100 10.46 7.02 -9.61
C LEU A 100 11.28 7.45 -10.83
N VAL A 101 11.12 6.77 -11.96
CA VAL A 101 11.78 7.14 -13.24
C VAL A 101 11.33 8.53 -13.68
N THR A 102 10.03 8.78 -13.70
CA THR A 102 9.44 10.06 -14.12
C THR A 102 9.93 11.23 -13.25
N ARG A 103 10.04 10.99 -11.94
CA ARG A 103 10.50 11.98 -10.95
C ARG A 103 12.02 12.06 -10.84
N LYS A 104 12.77 11.26 -11.61
CA LYS A 104 14.24 11.16 -11.59
C LYS A 104 14.80 10.80 -10.22
N ILE A 105 14.08 9.95 -9.49
CA ILE A 105 14.51 9.40 -8.21
C ILE A 105 15.24 8.09 -8.45
N THR A 106 16.40 7.94 -7.81
CA THR A 106 17.16 6.69 -7.84
C THR A 106 16.31 5.57 -7.25
N ASN A 107 16.25 4.43 -7.94
CA ASN A 107 15.58 3.26 -7.40
C ASN A 107 16.23 2.81 -6.08
N PHE A 108 15.43 2.33 -5.15
CA PHE A 108 15.85 1.91 -3.81
C PHE A 108 15.38 0.50 -3.45
N LYS A 109 14.88 -0.28 -4.41
CA LYS A 109 14.45 -1.68 -4.20
C LYS A 109 15.56 -2.54 -3.60
N SER A 110 16.80 -2.33 -4.03
CA SER A 110 17.96 -3.05 -3.50
C SER A 110 18.23 -2.73 -2.02
N ILE A 111 17.94 -1.52 -1.56
CA ILE A 111 18.06 -1.12 -0.15
C ILE A 111 17.02 -1.87 0.69
N LEU A 112 15.77 -1.92 0.23
CA LEU A 112 14.71 -2.66 0.91
C LEU A 112 15.00 -4.17 0.95
N ASN A 113 15.44 -4.76 -0.18
CA ASN A 113 15.84 -6.17 -0.24
C ASN A 113 16.98 -6.48 0.73
N GLN A 114 18.00 -5.61 0.82
CA GLN A 114 19.10 -5.78 1.77
C GLN A 114 18.61 -5.78 3.22
N PHE A 115 17.66 -4.91 3.56
CA PHE A 115 17.07 -4.89 4.90
C PHE A 115 16.27 -6.18 5.18
N HIS A 116 15.43 -6.59 4.24
CA HIS A 116 14.63 -7.82 4.32
C HIS A 116 15.52 -9.06 4.51
N ASP A 117 16.51 -9.24 3.62
CA ASP A 117 17.47 -10.34 3.67
C ASP A 117 18.26 -10.35 4.98
N LEU A 118 18.67 -9.18 5.48
CA LEU A 118 19.42 -9.08 6.73
C LEU A 118 18.59 -9.54 7.93
N VAL A 119 17.34 -9.10 8.04
CA VAL A 119 16.44 -9.52 9.13
C VAL A 119 16.14 -11.01 9.05
N LYS A 120 15.96 -11.54 7.85
CA LYS A 120 15.69 -12.96 7.60
C LYS A 120 16.88 -13.87 7.92
N THR A 121 18.09 -13.48 7.51
CA THR A 121 19.28 -14.36 7.56
C THR A 121 20.18 -14.12 8.77
N ALA A 122 20.20 -12.88 9.29
CA ALA A 122 21.01 -12.48 10.43
C ALA A 122 20.24 -11.56 11.39
N PRO A 123 19.14 -12.05 12.01
CA PRO A 123 18.22 -11.26 12.85
C PRO A 123 18.83 -10.63 14.12
N LYS A 124 20.11 -10.94 14.41
CA LYS A 124 20.89 -10.38 15.54
C LYS A 124 22.02 -9.47 15.09
N SER A 125 22.11 -9.15 13.80
CA SER A 125 23.15 -8.28 13.26
C SER A 125 23.02 -6.86 13.83
N ASP A 126 24.16 -6.28 14.19
CA ASP A 126 24.31 -4.88 14.57
C ASP A 126 23.98 -3.90 13.41
N LYS A 127 23.95 -4.39 12.17
CA LYS A 127 23.61 -3.62 10.97
C LYS A 127 22.12 -3.39 10.77
N ILE A 128 21.25 -4.10 11.48
CA ILE A 128 19.78 -4.00 11.31
C ILE A 128 19.30 -2.54 11.43
N LYS A 129 19.80 -1.80 12.42
CA LYS A 129 19.46 -0.38 12.59
C LYS A 129 19.90 0.47 11.41
N THR A 130 21.07 0.17 10.84
CA THR A 130 21.59 0.88 9.66
C THR A 130 20.71 0.63 8.45
N GLU A 131 20.35 -0.62 8.17
CA GLU A 131 19.50 -0.96 7.00
C GLU A 131 18.08 -0.43 7.12
N TYR A 132 17.51 -0.45 8.33
CA TYR A 132 16.23 0.23 8.61
C TYR A 132 16.32 1.72 8.29
N ASN A 133 17.34 2.41 8.81
CA ASN A 133 17.51 3.86 8.59
C ASN A 133 17.75 4.18 7.10
N SER A 134 18.53 3.37 6.39
CA SER A 134 18.75 3.50 4.95
C SER A 134 17.45 3.36 4.17
N SER A 135 16.62 2.37 4.52
CA SER A 135 15.31 2.14 3.92
C SER A 135 14.35 3.31 4.14
N MET A 136 14.23 3.80 5.38
CA MET A 136 13.42 4.97 5.71
C MET A 136 13.90 6.23 4.97
N THR A 137 15.21 6.45 4.91
CA THR A 137 15.82 7.59 4.22
C THR A 137 15.54 7.55 2.72
N ALA A 138 15.60 6.38 2.10
CA ALA A 138 15.29 6.23 0.68
C ALA A 138 13.82 6.55 0.39
N ILE A 139 12.90 6.09 1.25
CA ILE A 139 11.48 6.45 1.15
C ILE A 139 11.27 7.95 1.37
N ASP A 140 11.96 8.57 2.33
CA ASP A 140 11.92 10.02 2.56
C ASP A 140 12.37 10.82 1.33
N GLN A 141 13.44 10.40 0.66
CA GLN A 141 13.92 11.01 -0.57
C GLN A 141 12.89 10.88 -1.70
N ALA A 142 12.24 9.72 -1.82
CA ALA A 142 11.17 9.49 -2.78
C ALA A 142 9.96 10.37 -2.51
N ILE A 143 9.56 10.56 -1.25
CA ILE A 143 8.49 11.48 -0.83
C ILE A 143 8.86 12.93 -1.16
N ALA A 144 10.12 13.33 -0.96
CA ALA A 144 10.59 14.69 -1.21
C ALA A 144 10.54 15.11 -2.69
N ALA A 145 10.33 14.16 -3.61
CA ALA A 145 10.04 14.43 -5.01
C ALA A 145 8.70 15.15 -5.23
N ILE A 146 7.78 15.06 -4.26
CA ILE A 146 6.55 15.84 -4.23
C ILE A 146 6.88 17.24 -3.65
N PRO A 147 6.48 18.33 -4.34
CA PRO A 147 6.72 19.69 -3.86
C PRO A 147 6.28 19.88 -2.40
N GLU A 148 7.07 20.62 -1.62
CA GLU A 148 6.78 20.89 -0.22
C GLU A 148 5.40 21.55 -0.03
N THR A 149 5.01 22.43 -0.96
CA THR A 149 3.69 23.08 -0.98
C THR A 149 2.54 22.07 -1.04
N LYS A 150 2.69 20.97 -1.79
CA LYS A 150 1.72 19.86 -1.80
C LYS A 150 1.82 19.04 -0.52
N ARG A 151 3.03 18.70 -0.06
CA ARG A 151 3.24 17.92 1.17
C ARG A 151 2.76 18.63 2.44
N GLN A 152 2.54 19.94 2.38
CA GLN A 152 1.94 20.74 3.45
C GLN A 152 0.49 21.13 3.16
N SER A 153 -0.07 20.87 1.98
CA SER A 153 -1.47 21.21 1.69
C SER A 153 -2.42 20.26 2.43
N PRO A 154 -3.37 20.79 3.22
CA PRO A 154 -4.43 19.98 3.79
C PRO A 154 -5.25 19.20 2.76
N GLU A 155 -5.59 19.82 1.62
CA GLU A 155 -6.37 19.22 0.54
C GLU A 155 -5.68 17.97 -0.03
N PHE A 156 -4.36 18.03 -0.19
CA PHE A 156 -3.56 16.91 -0.70
C PHE A 156 -3.34 15.83 0.36
N ILE A 157 -2.90 16.21 1.57
CA ILE A 157 -2.54 15.25 2.62
C ILE A 157 -3.77 14.50 3.16
N LEU A 158 -4.93 15.14 3.25
CA LEU A 158 -6.16 14.48 3.69
C LEU A 158 -6.60 13.38 2.71
N GLN A 159 -6.36 13.53 1.41
CA GLN A 159 -6.62 12.46 0.43
C GLN A 159 -5.75 11.22 0.69
N VAL A 160 -4.46 11.43 0.98
CA VAL A 160 -3.52 10.34 1.30
C VAL A 160 -3.89 9.66 2.62
N ILE A 161 -4.20 10.43 3.67
CA ILE A 161 -4.64 9.89 4.97
C ILE A 161 -5.88 9.03 4.79
N ASN A 162 -6.86 9.46 4.01
CA ASN A 162 -8.08 8.69 3.77
C ASN A 162 -7.78 7.33 3.13
N ARG A 163 -6.87 7.27 2.16
CA ARG A 163 -6.48 6.01 1.52
C ARG A 163 -5.75 5.09 2.49
N LEU A 164 -4.83 5.65 3.28
CA LEU A 164 -4.09 4.91 4.29
C LEU A 164 -5.01 4.32 5.37
N LEU A 165 -5.98 5.10 5.85
CA LEU A 165 -6.96 4.64 6.84
C LEU A 165 -7.98 3.65 6.26
N GLU A 166 -8.30 3.77 4.97
CA GLU A 166 -9.15 2.79 4.27
C GLU A 166 -8.44 1.43 4.17
N THR A 167 -7.16 1.41 3.81
CA THR A 167 -6.33 0.18 3.85
C THR A 167 -6.24 -0.35 5.28
N ALA A 168 -5.95 0.51 6.27
CA ALA A 168 -5.89 0.09 7.67
C ALA A 168 -7.20 -0.55 8.16
N LYS A 169 -8.35 0.01 7.76
CA LYS A 169 -9.66 -0.57 8.05
C LYS A 169 -9.81 -1.96 7.45
N ALA A 170 -9.40 -2.15 6.19
CA ALA A 170 -9.45 -3.44 5.52
C ALA A 170 -8.59 -4.49 6.23
N GLU A 171 -7.35 -4.13 6.59
CA GLU A 171 -6.44 -5.04 7.32
C GLU A 171 -6.99 -5.39 8.71
N TYR A 172 -7.55 -4.42 9.43
CA TYR A 172 -8.16 -4.72 10.73
C TYR A 172 -9.37 -5.65 10.62
N GLN A 173 -10.16 -5.49 9.55
CA GLN A 173 -11.29 -6.36 9.29
C GLN A 173 -10.81 -7.78 8.95
N ALA A 174 -9.74 -7.93 8.18
CA ALA A 174 -9.11 -9.22 7.91
C ALA A 174 -8.50 -9.86 9.17
N ALA A 175 -7.95 -9.03 10.07
CA ALA A 175 -7.34 -9.46 11.31
C ALA A 175 -8.31 -10.10 12.30
N VAL A 176 -9.60 -9.75 12.25
CA VAL A 176 -10.57 -10.08 13.30
C VAL A 176 -11.57 -11.16 12.85
N ALA A 177 -11.66 -12.24 13.61
CA ALA A 177 -12.75 -13.21 13.48
C ALA A 177 -13.30 -13.60 14.86
N LYS A 178 -14.64 -13.65 14.97
CA LYS A 178 -15.36 -14.07 16.20
C LYS A 178 -14.89 -13.30 17.46
N GLY A 179 -14.66 -11.99 17.32
CA GLY A 179 -14.25 -11.11 18.41
C GLY A 179 -12.81 -11.32 18.90
N LYS A 180 -11.94 -11.92 18.07
CA LYS A 180 -10.52 -12.16 18.37
C LYS A 180 -9.65 -11.76 17.19
N ILE A 181 -8.42 -11.35 17.47
CA ILE A 181 -7.38 -11.23 16.44
C ILE A 181 -6.94 -12.65 16.05
N VAL A 182 -7.14 -13.00 14.79
CA VAL A 182 -6.76 -14.30 14.20
C VAL A 182 -5.64 -14.17 13.18
N GLU A 183 -5.56 -13.04 12.45
CA GLU A 183 -4.41 -12.70 11.61
C GLU A 183 -3.61 -11.58 12.27
N LEU A 184 -2.48 -11.95 12.88
CA LEU A 184 -1.64 -11.01 13.62
C LEU A 184 -0.95 -9.99 12.70
N ILE A 185 -0.53 -10.44 11.51
CA ILE A 185 0.16 -9.61 10.51
C ILE A 185 -0.76 -8.47 10.07
N GLU A 186 -2.03 -8.74 9.74
CA GLU A 186 -2.97 -7.69 9.33
C GLU A 186 -3.31 -6.72 10.46
N TYR A 187 -3.36 -7.20 11.71
CA TYR A 187 -3.48 -6.30 12.88
C TYR A 187 -2.28 -5.36 12.97
N GLN A 188 -1.07 -5.88 12.71
CA GLN A 188 0.18 -5.14 12.78
C GLN A 188 0.32 -4.14 11.62
N ASP A 189 -0.04 -4.51 10.39
CA ASP A 189 -0.04 -3.62 9.23
C ASP A 189 -1.02 -2.46 9.41
N SER A 190 -2.26 -2.79 9.82
CA SER A 190 -3.28 -1.80 10.15
C SER A 190 -2.80 -0.76 11.16
N ARG A 191 -2.09 -1.20 12.22
CA ARG A 191 -1.47 -0.31 13.22
C ARG A 191 -0.50 0.67 12.56
N GLY A 192 0.42 0.16 11.76
CA GLY A 192 1.45 0.97 11.10
C GLY A 192 0.84 2.08 10.24
N PHE A 193 -0.21 1.73 9.50
CA PHE A 193 -0.92 2.67 8.63
C PHE A 193 -1.64 3.76 9.43
N VAL A 194 -2.32 3.43 10.53
CA VAL A 194 -2.97 4.43 11.39
C VAL A 194 -1.92 5.35 12.04
N MET A 195 -0.82 4.80 12.54
CA MET A 195 0.24 5.58 13.18
C MET A 195 0.91 6.55 12.22
N PHE A 196 1.23 6.10 11.00
CA PHE A 196 1.82 6.98 10.01
C PHE A 196 0.81 8.00 9.47
N GLY A 197 -0.48 7.64 9.37
CA GLY A 197 -1.56 8.57 9.04
C GLY A 197 -1.68 9.73 10.04
N GLU A 198 -1.51 9.45 11.34
CA GLU A 198 -1.44 10.51 12.35
C GLU A 198 -0.20 11.41 12.17
N GLN A 199 0.97 10.85 11.85
CA GLN A 199 2.17 11.65 11.57
C GLN A 199 1.98 12.56 10.36
N LEU A 200 1.34 12.08 9.29
CA LEU A 200 0.97 12.91 8.15
C LEU A 200 0.02 14.03 8.55
N TYR A 201 -0.97 13.74 9.41
CA TYR A 201 -1.91 14.76 9.87
C TYR A 201 -1.20 15.89 10.65
N GLN A 202 -0.18 15.57 11.44
CA GLN A 202 0.59 16.56 12.19
C GLN A 202 1.27 17.61 11.30
N LEU A 203 1.64 17.25 10.06
CA LEU A 203 2.23 18.20 9.09
C LEU A 203 1.26 19.32 8.70
N ILE A 204 -0.04 19.02 8.67
CA ILE A 204 -1.10 19.96 8.26
C ILE A 204 -1.92 20.49 9.43
N ALA A 205 -1.70 19.98 10.64
CA ALA A 205 -2.43 20.36 11.85
C ALA A 205 -2.44 21.87 12.12
N PRO A 206 -1.34 22.64 11.94
CA PRO A 206 -1.37 24.09 12.12
C PRO A 206 -2.37 24.77 11.18
N MET A 207 -2.36 24.44 9.88
CA MET A 207 -3.31 25.00 8.91
C MET A 207 -4.74 24.53 9.16
N MET A 208 -4.93 23.26 9.52
CA MET A 208 -6.26 22.73 9.87
C MET A 208 -6.84 23.43 11.09
N SER A 209 -6.04 23.63 12.16
CA SER A 209 -6.51 24.31 13.38
C SER A 209 -6.85 25.78 13.13
N GLN A 210 -6.12 26.45 12.23
CA GLN A 210 -6.34 27.85 11.89
C GLN A 210 -7.56 28.06 10.98
N ASN A 211 -7.66 27.26 9.92
CA ASN A 211 -8.64 27.48 8.84
C ASN A 211 -9.93 26.65 9.01
N HIS A 212 -9.84 25.51 9.71
CA HIS A 212 -10.94 24.56 9.87
C HIS A 212 -11.00 24.00 11.31
N PRO A 213 -11.09 24.85 12.36
CA PRO A 213 -10.92 24.44 13.76
C PRO A 213 -11.87 23.31 14.21
N GLU A 214 -13.13 23.31 13.75
CA GLU A 214 -14.08 22.25 14.09
C GLU A 214 -13.69 20.90 13.47
N LYS A 215 -13.34 20.88 12.17
CA LYS A 215 -12.85 19.67 11.48
C LYS A 215 -11.55 19.18 12.13
N HIS A 216 -10.65 20.10 12.49
CA HIS A 216 -9.42 19.78 13.20
C HIS A 216 -9.67 19.06 14.53
N GLN A 217 -10.57 19.61 15.36
CA GLN A 217 -10.93 19.00 16.63
C GLN A 217 -11.54 17.61 16.44
N ILE A 218 -12.42 17.45 15.45
CA ILE A 218 -13.06 16.16 15.16
C ILE A 218 -12.03 15.14 14.69
N ILE A 219 -11.16 15.48 13.73
CA ILE A 219 -10.17 14.55 13.19
C ILE A 219 -9.17 14.13 14.27
N THR A 220 -8.61 15.07 15.04
CA THR A 220 -7.63 14.75 16.10
C THR A 220 -8.22 13.89 17.20
N THR A 221 -9.46 14.18 17.64
CA THR A 221 -10.16 13.37 18.64
C THR A 221 -10.45 11.97 18.10
N THR A 222 -10.89 11.88 16.85
CA THR A 222 -11.25 10.60 16.22
C THR A 222 -10.01 9.74 15.94
N LEU A 223 -8.89 10.33 15.50
CA LEU A 223 -7.59 9.64 15.38
C LEU A 223 -7.11 9.13 16.73
N THR A 224 -7.26 9.94 17.80
CA THR A 224 -6.88 9.54 19.15
C THR A 224 -7.68 8.32 19.62
N GLU A 225 -9.00 8.31 19.39
CA GLU A 225 -9.87 7.16 19.68
C GLU A 225 -9.51 5.95 18.81
N LEU A 226 -9.35 6.14 17.49
CA LEU A 226 -9.05 5.08 16.54
C LEU A 226 -7.79 4.30 16.93
N LYS A 227 -6.70 4.99 17.27
CA LYS A 227 -5.44 4.35 17.70
C LYS A 227 -5.60 3.40 18.87
N THR A 228 -6.61 3.58 19.73
CA THR A 228 -6.83 2.69 20.88
C THR A 228 -7.16 1.26 20.47
N ALA A 229 -7.62 1.02 19.24
CA ALA A 229 -7.81 -0.33 18.70
C ALA A 229 -6.51 -1.14 18.62
N TRP A 230 -5.35 -0.44 18.58
CA TRP A 230 -4.00 -1.04 18.58
C TRP A 230 -3.19 -0.55 19.79
N PRO A 231 -3.40 -1.08 21.01
CA PRO A 231 -2.66 -0.64 22.18
C PRO A 231 -1.15 -0.95 22.11
N SER A 232 -0.76 -1.99 21.36
CA SER A 232 0.65 -2.33 21.12
C SER A 232 0.81 -3.11 19.80
N VAL A 233 2.05 -3.28 19.33
CA VAL A 233 2.36 -4.15 18.18
C VAL A 233 2.03 -5.62 18.45
N ASN A 234 1.95 -6.01 19.73
CA ASN A 234 1.41 -7.28 20.14
C ASN A 234 -0.12 -7.17 20.23
N ALA A 235 -0.83 -8.09 19.59
CA ALA A 235 -2.27 -8.15 19.71
C ALA A 235 -2.70 -8.40 21.16
N PRO A 236 -3.72 -7.67 21.67
CA PRO A 236 -4.27 -7.93 22.99
C PRO A 236 -5.04 -9.27 23.01
N LYS A 237 -5.13 -9.90 24.19
CA LYS A 237 -5.88 -11.17 24.37
C LYS A 237 -7.36 -11.03 24.05
N SER A 238 -7.92 -9.86 24.32
CA SER A 238 -9.30 -9.50 24.03
C SER A 238 -9.31 -8.33 23.07
N LEU A 239 -10.23 -8.37 22.11
CA LEU A 239 -10.41 -7.28 21.16
C LEU A 239 -10.78 -5.98 21.88
N VAL A 240 -10.06 -4.90 21.58
CA VAL A 240 -10.30 -3.58 22.19
C VAL A 240 -11.42 -2.84 21.46
N MET A 241 -11.48 -2.95 20.14
CA MET A 241 -12.44 -2.27 19.29
C MET A 241 -12.92 -3.22 18.20
N THR A 242 -14.22 -3.20 17.86
CA THR A 242 -14.73 -4.06 16.79
C THR A 242 -14.39 -3.48 15.41
N PRO A 243 -14.34 -4.32 14.35
CA PRO A 243 -14.18 -3.83 12.98
C PRO A 243 -15.23 -2.77 12.58
N GLU A 244 -16.47 -2.91 13.06
CA GLU A 244 -17.53 -1.95 12.80
C GLU A 244 -17.21 -0.59 13.42
N LYS A 245 -16.68 -0.56 14.64
CA LYS A 245 -16.29 0.69 15.30
C LYS A 245 -15.06 1.31 14.65
N VAL A 246 -14.06 0.51 14.24
CA VAL A 246 -12.92 1.00 13.43
C VAL A 246 -13.43 1.64 12.13
N SER A 247 -14.34 0.97 11.42
CA SER A 247 -14.95 1.50 10.20
C SER A 247 -15.71 2.80 10.44
N GLU A 248 -16.47 2.91 11.54
CA GLU A 248 -17.19 4.14 11.90
C GLU A 248 -16.22 5.31 12.10
N LEU A 249 -15.12 5.10 12.83
CA LEU A 249 -14.13 6.14 13.10
C LEU A 249 -13.37 6.57 11.83
N VAL A 250 -13.01 5.62 10.96
CA VAL A 250 -12.38 5.92 9.67
C VAL A 250 -13.32 6.72 8.77
N THR A 251 -14.60 6.34 8.69
CA THR A 251 -15.62 7.10 7.95
C THR A 251 -15.78 8.51 8.50
N LYS A 252 -15.84 8.67 9.83
CA LYS A 252 -15.95 9.98 10.48
C LYS A 252 -14.76 10.89 10.15
N ILE A 253 -13.53 10.36 10.10
CA ILE A 253 -12.36 11.13 9.66
C ILE A 253 -12.54 11.58 8.21
N LYS A 254 -12.92 10.67 7.32
CA LYS A 254 -13.13 10.94 5.88
C LYS A 254 -14.21 11.98 5.60
N GLU A 255 -15.32 11.97 6.33
CA GLU A 255 -16.38 12.98 6.22
C GLU A 255 -15.89 14.37 6.64
N ASN A 256 -14.99 14.43 7.63
CA ASN A 256 -14.42 15.67 8.13
C ASN A 256 -13.18 16.13 7.37
N SER A 257 -12.68 15.32 6.43
CA SER A 257 -11.50 15.62 5.62
C SER A 257 -11.81 16.33 4.29
N GLN A 258 -13.09 16.54 3.98
CA GLN A 258 -13.50 17.30 2.78
C GLN A 258 -13.36 18.80 3.07
N LEU A 259 -12.54 19.52 2.30
CA LEU A 259 -12.28 20.96 2.50
C LEU A 259 -13.00 21.81 1.48
#